data_AF-K1PQ93-F1
#
_entry.id   AF-K1PQ93-F1
#
_cell.length_a   1.000
_cell.length_b   1.000
_cell.length_c   1.000
_cell.angle_alpha   90.00
_cell.angle_beta   90.00
_cell.angle_gamma   90.00
#
_symmetry.space_group_name_H-M   'P 1'
#
loop_
_entity.id
_entity.type
_entity.pdbx_description
1 polymer ?
#
loop_
_entity_poly.entity_id
_entity_poly.type
_entity_poly.pdbx_seq_one_letter_code
_entity_poly.pdbx_strand_id
1 'polypeptide(L)'
;MSIYVLQDKENEQEVKQLIEKAVAKGKLDRAALGQHVWTSVEGNTVGEIALIKEDCVRTASVVVDEDTDLMVVDRTLYNRSVRDVLEKEFHDKTQFVETNPLFSFWSPKMKKSLAISLKREIHYYGSPIVRQGQAVENLYIITE
;
A
#
# COMPACT_ATOMS: atom_id res chain seq x y z
N MET A 1 -4.54 -12.35 -0.35
CA MET A 1 -4.88 -11.21 -1.24
C MET A 1 -3.59 -10.68 -1.88
N SER A 2 -3.56 -10.47 -3.19
CA SER A 2 -2.37 -10.09 -3.97
C SER A 2 -2.54 -8.70 -4.60
N ILE A 3 -1.52 -7.85 -4.49
CA ILE A 3 -1.54 -6.46 -5.00
C ILE A 3 -0.64 -6.34 -6.23
N TYR A 4 -1.20 -5.76 -7.29
CA TYR A 4 -0.56 -5.50 -8.56
C TYR A 4 -0.55 -4.01 -8.88
N VAL A 5 0.55 -3.48 -9.39
CA VAL A 5 0.69 -2.06 -9.73
C VAL A 5 1.05 -1.91 -11.20
N LEU A 6 0.27 -1.12 -11.92
CA LEU A 6 0.59 -0.67 -13.27
C LEU A 6 1.59 0.47 -13.17
N GLN A 7 2.83 0.22 -13.57
CA GLN A 7 3.85 1.27 -13.62
C GLN A 7 3.59 2.18 -14.83
N ASP A 8 3.82 3.49 -14.63
CA ASP A 8 3.90 4.50 -15.70
C ASP A 8 2.61 4.81 -16.46
N LYS A 9 1.46 4.61 -15.80
CA LYS A 9 0.14 5.03 -16.32
C LYS A 9 -0.46 6.09 -15.41
N GLU A 10 -0.54 7.33 -15.89
CA GLU A 10 -1.16 8.46 -15.17
C GLU A 10 -2.64 8.66 -15.53
N ASN A 11 -3.14 7.97 -16.56
CA ASN A 11 -4.52 8.11 -17.02
C ASN A 11 -5.43 7.03 -16.45
N GLU A 12 -6.35 7.44 -15.57
CA GLU A 12 -7.30 6.56 -14.89
C GLU A 12 -8.25 5.84 -15.87
N GLN A 13 -8.66 6.48 -16.95
CA GLN A 13 -9.54 5.86 -17.95
C GLN A 13 -8.83 4.72 -18.68
N GLU A 14 -7.54 4.90 -18.99
CA GLU A 14 -6.72 3.88 -19.63
C GLU A 14 -6.50 2.70 -18.67
N VAL A 15 -6.19 2.99 -17.40
CA VAL A 15 -6.05 1.97 -16.34
C VAL A 15 -7.34 1.15 -16.21
N LYS A 16 -8.50 1.81 -16.18
CA LYS A 16 -9.80 1.14 -16.08
C LYS A 16 -10.06 0.20 -17.26
N GLN A 17 -9.81 0.66 -18.50
CA GLN A 17 -9.98 -0.18 -19.69
C GLN A 17 -9.05 -1.40 -19.70
N LEU A 18 -7.80 -1.24 -19.25
CA LEU A 18 -6.85 -2.35 -19.14
C LEU A 18 -7.32 -3.41 -18.14
N ILE A 19 -7.82 -2.96 -16.98
CA ILE A 19 -8.35 -3.86 -15.94
C ILE A 19 -9.60 -4.59 -16.45
N GLU A 20 -10.54 -3.88 -17.11
CA GLU A 20 -11.73 -4.51 -17.70
C GLU A 20 -11.35 -5.58 -18.73
N LYS A 21 -10.35 -5.32 -19.59
CA LYS A 21 -9.82 -6.31 -20.53
C LYS A 21 -9.17 -7.51 -19.83
N ALA A 22 -8.46 -7.29 -18.72
CA ALA A 22 -7.81 -8.34 -17.95
C ALA A 22 -8.83 -9.29 -17.28
N VAL A 23 -10.03 -8.77 -16.95
CA VAL A 23 -11.12 -9.53 -16.31
C VAL A 23 -12.04 -10.20 -17.34
N ALA A 24 -12.22 -9.61 -18.52
CA ALA A 24 -13.18 -10.07 -19.53
C ALA A 24 -12.90 -11.46 -20.14
N LYS A 25 -11.70 -12.02 -19.96
CA LYS A 25 -11.27 -13.26 -20.64
C LYS A 25 -11.60 -14.58 -19.91
N GLY A 26 -12.57 -14.61 -19.01
CA GLY A 26 -13.02 -15.82 -18.29
C GLY A 26 -11.99 -16.40 -17.30
N LYS A 27 -10.69 -16.16 -17.51
CA LYS A 27 -9.59 -16.35 -16.58
C LYS A 27 -8.87 -15.00 -16.43
N LEU A 28 -8.65 -14.59 -15.18
CA LEU A 28 -7.99 -13.33 -14.86
C LEU A 28 -6.55 -13.32 -15.40
N ASP A 29 -6.25 -12.37 -16.29
CA ASP A 29 -4.89 -12.13 -16.78
C ASP A 29 -4.11 -11.25 -15.80
N ARG A 30 -3.37 -11.88 -14.88
CA ARG A 30 -2.58 -11.17 -13.86
C ARG A 30 -1.41 -10.39 -14.45
N ALA A 31 -0.86 -10.81 -15.59
CA ALA A 31 0.22 -10.10 -16.24
C ALA A 31 -0.25 -8.72 -16.74
N ALA A 32 -1.52 -8.63 -17.16
CA ALA A 32 -2.15 -7.37 -17.56
C ALA A 32 -2.42 -6.41 -16.39
N LEU A 33 -2.34 -6.86 -15.14
CA LEU A 33 -2.50 -6.01 -13.94
C LEU A 33 -1.19 -5.31 -13.52
N GLY A 34 -0.07 -5.63 -14.18
CA GLY A 34 1.23 -5.05 -13.90
C GLY A 34 2.08 -5.90 -12.95
N GLN A 35 3.01 -5.24 -12.26
CA GLN A 35 3.95 -5.92 -11.38
C GLN A 35 3.25 -6.36 -10.08
N HIS A 36 3.44 -7.62 -9.68
CA HIS A 36 3.08 -8.07 -8.35
C HIS A 36 4.01 -7.40 -7.32
N VAL A 37 3.44 -6.59 -6.43
CA VAL A 37 4.20 -5.81 -5.45
C VAL A 37 4.13 -6.40 -4.05
N TRP A 38 3.01 -7.05 -3.69
CA TRP A 38 2.82 -7.52 -2.33
C TRP A 38 1.74 -8.60 -2.24
N THR A 39 1.96 -9.59 -1.39
CA THR A 39 0.95 -10.56 -0.96
C THR A 39 0.61 -10.30 0.49
N SER A 40 -0.67 -10.12 0.75
CA SER A 40 -1.25 -9.78 2.03
C SER A 40 -1.97 -10.98 2.65
N VAL A 41 -1.79 -11.14 3.96
CA VAL A 41 -2.46 -12.14 4.82
C VAL A 41 -3.67 -11.53 5.53
N GLU A 42 -4.44 -12.35 6.25
CA GLU A 42 -5.60 -11.92 7.02
C GLU A 42 -5.29 -10.74 7.96
N GLY A 43 -6.26 -9.84 8.15
CA GLY A 43 -6.16 -8.69 9.05
C GLY A 43 -5.53 -7.42 8.45
N ASN A 44 -5.06 -7.47 7.20
CA ASN A 44 -4.51 -6.30 6.52
C ASN A 44 -5.59 -5.46 5.83
N THR A 45 -5.35 -4.15 5.73
CA THR A 45 -6.21 -3.18 5.05
C THR A 45 -5.62 -2.73 3.71
N VAL A 46 -6.48 -2.35 2.77
CA VAL A 46 -6.09 -1.77 1.48
C VAL A 46 -7.02 -0.62 1.08
N GLY A 47 -6.51 0.33 0.29
CA GLY A 47 -7.31 1.43 -0.25
C GLY A 47 -7.40 2.67 0.65
N GLU A 48 -6.70 2.67 1.78
CA GLU A 48 -6.64 3.78 2.74
C GLU A 48 -6.10 5.06 2.11
N ILE A 49 -5.10 4.94 1.22
CA ILE A 49 -4.51 6.10 0.53
C ILE A 49 -5.51 6.79 -0.40
N ALA A 50 -6.43 6.02 -0.99
CA ALA A 50 -7.48 6.57 -1.86
C ALA A 50 -8.52 7.38 -1.07
N LEU A 51 -8.66 7.12 0.24
CA LEU A 51 -9.56 7.86 1.12
C LEU A 51 -8.93 9.17 1.62
N ILE A 52 -7.60 9.25 1.68
CA ILE A 52 -6.85 10.45 2.07
C ILE A 52 -6.84 11.50 0.94
N LYS A 53 -6.73 11.09 -0.32
CA LYS A 53 -6.64 12.02 -1.45
C LYS A 53 -8.01 12.38 -2.00
N GLU A 54 -8.19 13.65 -2.35
CA GLU A 54 -9.40 14.09 -3.07
C GLU A 54 -9.44 13.45 -4.47
N ASP A 55 -8.30 13.43 -5.15
CA ASP A 55 -8.12 12.76 -6.43
C ASP A 55 -7.94 11.25 -6.22
N CYS A 56 -9.06 10.53 -6.32
CA CYS A 56 -9.16 9.09 -6.07
C CYS A 56 -8.65 8.27 -7.27
N VAL A 57 -7.39 8.46 -7.67
CA VAL A 57 -6.80 7.62 -8.73
C VAL A 57 -6.42 6.27 -8.14
N ARG A 58 -7.01 5.19 -8.66
CA ARG A 58 -6.66 3.81 -8.27
C ARG A 58 -5.17 3.54 -8.57
N THR A 59 -4.36 3.45 -7.52
CA THR A 59 -2.90 3.25 -7.64
C THR A 59 -2.50 1.78 -7.76
N ALA A 60 -3.38 0.85 -7.39
CA ALA A 60 -3.12 -0.57 -7.42
C ALA A 60 -4.39 -1.41 -7.69
N SER A 61 -4.20 -2.56 -8.30
CA SER A 61 -5.20 -3.61 -8.45
C SER A 61 -5.02 -4.65 -7.36
N VAL A 62 -6.10 -4.97 -6.66
CA VAL A 62 -6.13 -5.95 -5.58
C VAL A 62 -6.92 -7.16 -6.09
N VAL A 63 -6.32 -8.33 -5.97
CA VAL A 63 -6.88 -9.61 -6.42
C VAL A 63 -6.96 -10.53 -5.21
N VAL A 64 -8.09 -11.20 -5.05
CA VAL A 64 -8.25 -12.23 -4.04
C VAL A 64 -8.15 -13.59 -4.71
N ASP A 65 -7.33 -14.47 -4.13
CA ASP A 65 -6.99 -15.78 -4.69
C ASP A 65 -7.94 -16.90 -4.23
N GLU A 66 -8.68 -16.66 -3.15
CA GLU A 66 -9.57 -17.59 -2.45
C GLU A 66 -10.86 -16.86 -2.07
N ASP A 67 -11.90 -17.60 -1.64
CA ASP A 67 -13.11 -16.98 -1.11
C ASP A 67 -12.75 -16.16 0.14
N THR A 68 -13.12 -14.88 0.16
CA THR A 68 -12.73 -13.95 1.23
C THR A 68 -13.85 -12.98 1.54
N ASP A 69 -14.16 -12.85 2.82
CA ASP A 69 -15.05 -11.81 3.33
C ASP A 69 -14.27 -10.51 3.54
N LEU A 70 -14.83 -9.40 3.05
CA LEU A 70 -14.23 -8.07 3.16
C LEU A 70 -15.14 -7.14 3.96
N MET A 71 -14.56 -6.43 4.93
CA MET A 71 -15.22 -5.31 5.57
C MET A 71 -14.93 -4.03 4.80
N VAL A 72 -15.99 -3.37 4.32
CA VAL A 72 -15.88 -2.14 3.54
C VAL A 72 -16.26 -0.95 4.42
N VAL A 73 -15.36 0.03 4.49
CA VAL A 73 -15.60 1.32 5.15
C VAL A 73 -15.84 2.36 4.07
N ASP A 74 -17.03 2.95 4.03
CA ASP A 74 -17.33 4.02 3.09
C ASP A 74 -16.61 5.33 3.44
N ARG A 75 -16.49 6.23 2.45
CA ARG A 75 -15.76 7.50 2.61
C ARG A 75 -16.40 8.42 3.67
N THR A 76 -17.71 8.37 3.85
CA THR A 76 -18.42 9.21 4.82
C THR A 76 -18.13 8.74 6.25
N LEU A 77 -18.15 7.43 6.49
CA LEU A 77 -17.74 6.79 7.75
C LEU A 77 -16.24 7.01 8.02
N TYR A 78 -15.40 6.88 6.99
CA TYR A 78 -13.98 7.18 7.09
C TYR A 78 -13.73 8.61 7.56
N ASN A 79 -14.35 9.59 6.88
CA ASN A 79 -14.18 11.01 7.15
C ASN A 79 -14.60 11.41 8.57
N ARG A 80 -15.65 10.78 9.12
CA ARG A 80 -16.14 11.12 10.46
C ARG A 80 -15.37 10.45 11.61
N SER A 81 -14.64 9.37 11.34
CA SER A 81 -14.14 8.48 12.40
C SER A 81 -12.62 8.29 12.39
N VAL A 82 -12.00 8.08 11.23
CA VAL A 82 -10.62 7.57 11.16
C VAL A 82 -9.68 8.48 10.35
N ARG A 83 -10.24 9.42 9.57
CA ARG A 83 -9.47 10.29 8.67
C ARG A 83 -8.30 10.97 9.36
N ASP A 84 -8.55 11.66 10.47
CA ASP A 84 -7.52 12.50 11.11
C ASP A 84 -6.34 11.65 11.63
N VAL A 85 -6.60 10.40 12.07
CA VAL A 85 -5.56 9.46 12.51
C VAL A 85 -4.72 8.99 11.33
N LEU A 86 -5.37 8.53 10.25
CA LEU A 86 -4.67 7.99 9.08
C LEU A 86 -3.96 9.07 8.27
N GLU A 87 -4.52 10.27 8.19
CA GLU A 87 -3.88 11.42 7.55
C GLU A 87 -2.62 11.82 8.31
N LYS A 88 -2.67 11.85 9.64
CA LYS A 88 -1.49 12.07 10.48
C LYS A 88 -0.44 10.98 10.29
N GLU A 89 -0.81 9.70 10.33
CA GLU A 89 0.14 8.61 10.11
C GLU A 89 0.80 8.68 8.72
N PHE A 90 0.02 9.00 7.69
CA PHE A 90 0.55 9.17 6.33
C PHE A 90 1.47 10.38 6.21
N HIS A 91 1.13 11.48 6.87
CA HIS A 91 1.98 12.67 6.97
C HIS A 91 3.31 12.34 7.64
N ASP A 92 3.29 11.69 8.81
CA ASP A 92 4.49 11.32 9.58
C ASP A 92 5.43 10.43 8.74
N LYS A 93 4.89 9.43 8.03
CA LYS A 93 5.66 8.57 7.12
C LYS A 93 6.28 9.36 5.96
N THR A 94 5.50 10.26 5.35
CA THR A 94 5.97 11.08 4.23
C THR A 94 7.06 12.04 4.68
N GLN A 95 6.85 12.72 5.80
CA GLN A 95 7.83 13.62 6.40
C GLN A 95 9.13 12.87 6.70
N PHE A 96 9.05 11.69 7.33
CA PHE A 96 10.22 10.87 7.62
C PHE A 96 11.04 10.57 6.35
N VAL A 97 10.38 10.13 5.27
CA VAL A 97 11.07 9.81 4.00
C VAL A 97 11.66 11.07 3.35
N GLU A 98 10.98 12.21 3.42
CA GLU A 98 11.46 13.45 2.82
C GLU A 98 12.63 14.08 3.58
N THR A 99 12.63 14.01 4.90
CA THR A 99 13.67 14.65 5.73
C THR A 99 14.89 13.77 5.96
N ASN A 100 14.78 12.45 5.81
CA ASN A 100 15.89 11.55 6.13
C ASN A 100 16.96 11.57 5.02
N PRO A 101 18.24 11.87 5.35
CA PRO A 101 19.33 11.94 4.37
C PRO A 101 19.54 10.66 3.56
N LEU A 102 19.16 9.49 4.09
CA LEU A 102 19.26 8.19 3.40
C LEU A 102 18.50 8.17 2.07
N PHE A 103 17.42 8.97 1.97
CA PHE A 103 16.55 9.01 0.78
C PHE A 103 16.71 10.32 0.00
N SER A 104 17.72 11.14 0.31
CA SER A 104 17.92 12.46 -0.32
C SER A 104 18.08 12.39 -1.85
N PHE A 105 18.73 11.34 -2.35
CA PHE A 105 18.96 11.12 -3.78
C PHE A 105 17.82 10.35 -4.48
N TRP A 106 16.76 9.98 -3.76
CA TRP A 106 15.66 9.21 -4.34
C TRP A 106 14.70 10.12 -5.10
N SER A 107 14.19 9.61 -6.23
CA SER A 107 13.17 10.34 -6.99
C SER A 107 11.87 10.52 -6.16
N PRO A 108 11.07 11.57 -6.42
CA PRO A 108 9.79 11.77 -5.71
C PRO A 108 8.85 10.56 -5.80
N LYS A 109 8.86 9.84 -6.94
CA LYS A 109 8.08 8.61 -7.13
C LYS A 109 8.53 7.49 -6.20
N MET A 110 9.85 7.30 -6.04
CA MET A 110 10.41 6.30 -5.13
C MET A 110 10.13 6.65 -3.67
N LYS A 111 10.30 7.92 -3.29
CA LYS A 111 9.98 8.40 -1.93
C LYS A 111 8.51 8.18 -1.58
N LYS A 112 7.61 8.55 -2.49
CA LYS A 112 6.17 8.30 -2.35
C LYS A 112 5.85 6.81 -2.22
N SER A 113 6.49 5.96 -3.03
CA SER A 113 6.32 4.50 -2.94
C SER A 113 6.78 3.96 -1.59
N LEU A 114 7.92 4.45 -1.08
CA LEU A 114 8.45 4.06 0.22
C LEU A 114 7.48 4.48 1.35
N ALA A 115 7.04 5.73 1.36
CA ALA A 115 6.13 6.26 2.37
C ALA A 115 4.81 5.45 2.46
N ILE A 116 4.29 4.97 1.33
CA ILE A 116 3.11 4.09 1.28
C ILE A 116 3.43 2.70 1.85
N SER A 117 4.61 2.14 1.57
CA SER A 117 5.00 0.80 2.01
C SER A 117 5.39 0.69 3.49
N LEU A 118 5.76 1.80 4.14
CA LEU A 118 6.19 1.80 5.53
C LEU A 118 5.02 1.42 6.46
N LYS A 119 5.27 0.49 7.38
CA LYS A 119 4.34 0.09 8.44
C LYS A 119 4.93 0.48 9.79
N ARG A 120 4.09 1.04 10.66
CA ARG A 120 4.47 1.36 12.04
C ARG A 120 4.17 0.15 12.91
N GLU A 121 5.17 -0.31 13.65
CA GLU A 121 5.05 -1.39 14.63
C GLU A 121 5.54 -0.89 15.98
N ILE A 122 4.80 -1.21 17.05
CA ILE A 122 5.18 -0.88 18.41
C ILE A 122 5.73 -2.14 19.06
N HIS A 123 6.97 -2.07 19.54
CA HIS A 123 7.64 -3.17 20.23
C HIS A 123 7.86 -2.81 21.69
N TYR A 124 7.47 -3.71 22.60
CA TYR A 124 7.68 -3.54 24.03
C TYR A 124 9.07 -3.97 24.45
N TYR A 125 9.52 -3.46 25.60
CA TYR A 125 10.80 -3.85 26.20
C TYR A 125 10.91 -5.37 26.34
N GLY A 126 12.05 -5.92 25.91
CA GLY A 126 12.31 -7.36 25.93
C GLY A 126 11.69 -8.16 24.78
N SER A 127 10.91 -7.53 23.88
CA SER A 127 10.40 -8.19 22.68
C SER A 127 11.52 -8.30 21.61
N PRO A 128 11.90 -9.51 21.18
CA PRO A 128 12.89 -9.67 20.12
C PRO A 128 12.27 -9.33 18.75
N ILE A 129 12.79 -8.31 18.07
CA ILE A 129 12.35 -7.89 16.73
C ILE A 129 12.84 -8.88 15.66
N VAL A 130 14.10 -9.34 15.77
CA VAL A 130 14.71 -10.32 14.87
C VAL A 130 15.57 -11.29 15.68
N ARG A 131 15.71 -12.55 15.23
CA ARG A 131 16.61 -13.54 15.84
C ARG A 131 17.78 -13.88 14.93
N GLN A 132 18.97 -14.03 15.51
CA GLN A 132 20.15 -14.46 14.77
C GLN A 132 19.91 -15.82 14.10
N GLY A 133 20.29 -15.93 12.83
CA GLY A 133 20.12 -17.15 12.03
C GLY A 133 18.77 -17.26 11.31
N GLN A 134 17.83 -16.33 11.54
CA GLN A 134 16.63 -16.23 10.71
C GLN A 134 16.92 -15.56 9.37
N ALA A 135 16.15 -15.93 8.34
CA ALA A 135 16.18 -15.24 7.07
C ALA A 135 15.70 -13.79 7.24
N VAL A 136 16.35 -12.86 6.53
CA VAL A 136 15.98 -11.45 6.56
C VAL A 136 14.88 -11.21 5.53
N GLU A 137 13.67 -10.97 6.00
CA GLU A 137 12.51 -10.68 5.15
C GLU A 137 12.16 -9.18 5.14
N ASN A 138 12.50 -8.45 6.20
CA ASN A 138 12.08 -7.07 6.44
C ASN A 138 13.25 -6.15 6.77
N LEU A 139 13.11 -4.88 6.38
CA LEU A 139 13.97 -3.78 6.83
C LEU A 139 13.23 -3.00 7.92
N TYR A 140 13.88 -2.82 9.07
CA TYR A 140 13.34 -2.07 10.20
C TYR A 140 14.06 -0.72 10.33
N ILE A 141 13.27 0.32 10.60
CA ILE A 141 13.76 1.66 10.90
C ILE A 141 13.24 2.01 12.29
N ILE A 142 14.16 2.32 13.20
CA ILE A 142 13.81 2.70 14.57
C ILE A 142 13.38 4.17 14.57
N THR A 143 12.22 4.42 15.16
CA THR A 143 11.66 5.75 15.40
C THR A 143 11.20 5.83 16.86
N GLU A 144 11.29 7.02 17.45
CA GLU A 144 10.80 7.27 18.83
C GLU A 144 9.27 7.23 18.96
#